data_AF-A0A813HG55-F1
#
_entry.id   AF-A0A813HG55-F1
#
_cell.length_a   1.000
_cell.length_b   1.000
_cell.length_c   1.000
_cell.angle_alpha   90.00
_cell.angle_beta   90.00
_cell.angle_gamma   90.00
#
_symmetry.space_group_name_H-M   'P 1'
#
loop_
_entity.id
_entity.type
_entity.pdbx_description
1 polymer ?
#
loop_
_entity_poly.entity_id
_entity_poly.type
_entity_poly.pdbx_seq_one_letter_code
_entity_poly.pdbx_strand_id
1 'polypeptide(L)'
;ASGRLGQRPEFLLSSSRRLPFMDNSVDLIVADPPWGARHANHVYVKNNLYSWAKEWSRVLKPGGVALVVTICSGHFERQVMSRLAKEGRLELEDCTQFDNKGWHQCRFYVARKPLQPRPAPVSYLNLSPFEN
;
A
#
# COMPACT_ATOMS: atom_id res chain seq x y z
N ALA A 1 -27.28 23.37 -4.52
CA ALA A 1 -26.28 22.31 -4.31
C ALA A 1 -27.00 20.97 -4.24
N SER A 2 -26.97 20.16 -5.31
CA SER A 2 -27.64 18.85 -5.30
C SER A 2 -26.77 17.85 -4.55
N GLY A 3 -27.16 17.53 -3.32
CA GLY A 3 -26.55 16.43 -2.56
C GLY A 3 -26.71 15.14 -3.34
N ARG A 4 -25.59 14.48 -3.68
CA ARG A 4 -25.65 13.14 -4.28
C ARG A 4 -26.26 12.21 -3.24
N LEU A 5 -27.44 11.67 -3.55
CA LEU A 5 -28.00 10.51 -2.87
C LEU A 5 -26.91 9.44 -2.77
N GLY A 6 -26.71 8.92 -1.56
CA GLY A 6 -25.67 7.95 -1.25
C GLY A 6 -25.79 6.74 -2.18
N GLN A 7 -24.77 6.55 -3.02
CA GLN A 7 -24.66 5.33 -3.81
C GLN A 7 -24.55 4.15 -2.85
N ARG A 8 -25.30 3.08 -3.13
CA ARG A 8 -25.20 1.83 -2.36
C ARG A 8 -23.80 1.25 -2.57
N PRO A 9 -23.18 0.66 -1.53
CA PRO A 9 -21.92 -0.04 -1.71
C PRO A 9 -22.10 -1.23 -2.64
N GLU A 10 -21.17 -1.38 -3.57
CA GLU A 10 -21.07 -2.57 -4.43
C GLU A 10 -20.15 -3.60 -3.77
N PHE A 11 -20.58 -4.87 -3.77
CA PHE A 11 -19.79 -5.98 -3.24
C PHE A 11 -19.28 -6.83 -4.40
N LEU A 12 -17.97 -7.01 -4.47
CA LEU A 12 -17.30 -7.75 -5.54
C LEU A 12 -16.49 -8.91 -4.93
N LEU A 13 -16.66 -10.11 -5.48
CA LEU A 13 -15.77 -11.22 -5.18
C LEU A 13 -14.48 -11.05 -5.99
N SER A 14 -13.37 -10.77 -5.32
CA SER A 14 -12.07 -10.59 -5.98
C SER A 14 -10.90 -10.94 -5.07
N SER A 15 -9.70 -11.02 -5.66
CA SER A 15 -8.45 -11.28 -4.95
C SER A 15 -7.68 -9.99 -4.70
N SER A 16 -7.20 -9.78 -3.48
CA SER A 16 -6.33 -8.63 -3.15
C SER A 16 -4.96 -8.67 -3.86
N ARG A 17 -4.63 -9.77 -4.55
CA ARG A 17 -3.44 -9.85 -5.41
C ARG A 17 -3.66 -9.14 -6.76
N ARG A 18 -4.92 -8.99 -7.18
CA ARG A 18 -5.32 -8.32 -8.42
C ARG A 18 -6.76 -7.83 -8.30
N LEU A 19 -6.92 -6.58 -7.89
CA LEU A 19 -8.21 -5.93 -7.75
C LEU A 19 -8.85 -5.71 -9.13
N PRO A 20 -10.19 -5.74 -9.25
CA PRO A 20 -10.90 -5.63 -10.52
C PRO A 20 -11.06 -4.17 -10.97
N PHE A 21 -10.05 -3.34 -10.71
CA PHE A 21 -10.02 -1.92 -11.04
C PHE A 21 -8.87 -1.62 -11.99
N MET A 22 -9.06 -0.59 -12.82
CA MET A 22 -8.02 -0.10 -13.72
C MET A 22 -6.89 0.58 -12.95
N ASP A 23 -5.75 0.74 -13.59
CA ASP A 23 -4.65 1.55 -13.05
C ASP A 23 -5.14 2.99 -12.82
N ASN A 24 -4.73 3.62 -11.72
CA ASN A 24 -5.09 5.01 -11.40
C ASN A 24 -6.60 5.31 -11.42
N SER A 25 -7.44 4.41 -10.93
CA SER A 25 -8.90 4.57 -10.95
C SER A 25 -9.54 4.84 -9.59
N VAL A 26 -8.80 4.60 -8.50
CA VAL A 26 -9.31 4.67 -7.12
C VAL A 26 -8.68 5.86 -6.39
N ASP A 27 -9.49 6.64 -5.67
CA ASP A 27 -9.00 7.77 -4.87
C ASP A 27 -8.52 7.35 -3.46
N LEU A 28 -9.23 6.38 -2.86
CA LEU A 28 -9.02 5.93 -1.50
C LEU A 28 -9.15 4.40 -1.39
N ILE A 29 -8.19 3.78 -0.71
CA ILE A 29 -8.28 2.39 -0.25
C ILE A 29 -8.37 2.40 1.26
N VAL A 30 -9.31 1.63 1.82
CA VAL A 30 -9.35 1.30 3.25
C VAL A 30 -9.16 -0.20 3.36
N ALA A 31 -8.10 -0.64 4.02
CA ALA A 31 -7.71 -2.03 4.10
C ALA A 31 -7.48 -2.47 5.55
N ASP A 32 -8.12 -3.58 5.91
CA ASP A 32 -7.82 -4.38 7.10
C ASP A 32 -7.41 -5.78 6.64
N PRO A 33 -6.13 -5.99 6.22
CA PRO A 33 -5.66 -7.27 5.75
C PRO A 33 -5.73 -8.34 6.87
N PRO A 34 -5.76 -9.64 6.54
CA PRO A 34 -5.80 -10.69 7.55
C PRO A 34 -4.65 -10.61 8.55
N TRP A 35 -4.90 -10.95 9.82
CA TRP A 35 -3.90 -10.80 10.89
C TRP A 35 -3.11 -12.07 11.22
N GLY A 36 -3.51 -13.23 10.74
CA GLY A 36 -2.73 -14.46 10.92
C GLY A 36 -3.26 -15.48 11.94
N ALA A 37 -4.47 -15.28 12.50
CA ALA A 37 -5.01 -16.15 13.57
C ALA A 37 -6.25 -17.00 13.20
N ARG A 38 -7.01 -16.65 12.14
CA ARG A 38 -8.31 -17.31 11.85
C ARG A 38 -8.40 -18.02 10.50
N HIS A 39 -7.83 -17.45 9.44
CA HIS A 39 -7.90 -17.99 8.06
C HIS A 39 -6.58 -17.90 7.28
N ALA A 40 -5.55 -17.32 7.89
CA ALA A 40 -4.21 -17.19 7.34
C ALA A 40 -3.23 -17.32 8.51
N ASN A 41 -1.99 -17.73 8.28
CA ASN A 41 -0.94 -17.67 9.29
C ASN A 41 -0.12 -16.37 9.12
N HIS A 42 0.62 -15.94 10.15
CA HIS A 42 1.42 -14.71 10.08
C HIS A 42 2.47 -14.71 8.96
N VAL A 43 3.00 -15.88 8.60
CA VAL A 43 3.95 -16.02 7.50
C VAL A 43 3.29 -15.70 6.16
N TYR A 44 2.08 -16.22 5.93
CA TYR A 44 1.28 -15.92 4.75
C TYR A 44 0.99 -14.43 4.65
N VAL A 45 0.58 -13.79 5.74
CA VAL A 45 0.31 -12.34 5.74
C VAL A 45 1.56 -11.57 5.34
N LYS A 46 2.70 -11.81 6.00
CA LYS A 46 3.97 -11.14 5.69
C LYS A 46 4.41 -11.38 4.23
N ASN A 47 4.29 -12.60 3.72
CA ASN A 47 4.70 -12.93 2.35
C ASN A 47 3.82 -12.25 1.29
N ASN A 48 2.59 -11.87 1.61
CA ASN A 48 1.66 -11.29 0.66
C ASN A 48 1.45 -9.78 0.82
N LEU A 49 1.76 -9.20 1.99
CA LEU A 49 1.48 -7.80 2.32
C LEU A 49 2.10 -6.83 1.30
N TYR A 50 3.34 -7.09 0.87
CA TYR A 50 3.97 -6.31 -0.20
C TYR A 50 3.24 -6.43 -1.54
N SER A 51 2.82 -7.65 -1.94
CA SER A 51 2.10 -7.84 -3.20
C SER A 51 0.74 -7.14 -3.18
N TRP A 52 0.05 -7.14 -2.04
CA TRP A 52 -1.22 -6.42 -1.88
C TRP A 52 -1.00 -4.92 -1.93
N ALA A 53 -0.01 -4.39 -1.21
CA ALA A 53 0.30 -2.96 -1.23
C ALA A 53 0.81 -2.46 -2.60
N LYS A 54 1.51 -3.30 -3.35
CA LYS A 54 1.87 -3.03 -4.75
C LYS A 54 0.64 -2.95 -5.65
N GLU A 55 -0.36 -3.78 -5.39
CA GLU A 55 -1.63 -3.74 -6.11
C GLU A 55 -2.48 -2.52 -5.72
N TRP A 56 -2.47 -2.12 -4.46
CA TRP A 56 -3.06 -0.86 -4.00
C TRP A 56 -2.43 0.33 -4.74
N SER A 57 -1.10 0.37 -4.84
CA SER A 57 -0.39 1.43 -5.56
C SER A 57 -0.72 1.46 -7.06
N ARG A 58 -1.10 0.33 -7.66
CA ARG A 58 -1.48 0.27 -9.08
C ARG A 58 -2.82 0.98 -9.30
N VAL A 59 -3.83 0.63 -8.51
CA VAL A 59 -5.20 1.15 -8.70
C VAL A 59 -5.38 2.56 -8.16
N LEU A 60 -4.61 2.97 -7.15
CA LEU A 60 -4.67 4.34 -6.64
C LEU A 60 -4.28 5.36 -7.71
N LYS A 61 -5.00 6.47 -7.80
CA LYS A 61 -4.61 7.65 -8.57
C LYS A 61 -3.35 8.30 -7.98
N PRO A 62 -2.57 9.08 -8.76
CA PRO A 62 -1.57 9.97 -8.20
C PRO A 62 -2.19 10.86 -7.11
N GLY A 63 -1.55 10.95 -5.94
CA GLY A 63 -2.09 11.63 -4.76
C GLY A 63 -3.11 10.83 -3.94
N GLY A 64 -3.60 9.70 -4.46
CA GLY A 64 -4.53 8.81 -3.78
C GLY A 64 -3.92 8.16 -2.53
N VAL A 65 -4.79 7.73 -1.62
CA VAL A 65 -4.41 7.31 -0.26
C VAL A 65 -4.82 5.87 0.02
N ALA A 66 -3.95 5.11 0.68
CA ALA A 66 -4.28 3.85 1.33
C ALA A 66 -4.25 4.04 2.85
N LEU A 67 -5.38 3.73 3.49
CA LEU A 67 -5.55 3.63 4.93
C LEU A 67 -5.46 2.15 5.31
N VAL A 68 -4.47 1.79 6.12
CA VAL A 68 -4.13 0.38 6.38
C VAL A 68 -4.07 0.11 7.88
N VAL A 69 -4.84 -0.87 8.33
CA VAL A 69 -4.73 -1.41 9.69
C VAL A 69 -3.89 -2.68 9.67
N THR A 70 -2.90 -2.80 10.56
CA THR A 70 -2.20 -4.07 10.72
C THR A 70 -1.57 -4.23 12.10
N ILE A 71 -1.44 -5.49 12.53
CA ILE A 71 -0.62 -5.89 13.68
C ILE A 71 0.81 -6.27 13.28
N CYS A 72 1.11 -6.38 11.98
CA CYS A 72 2.44 -6.66 11.46
C CYS A 72 3.26 -5.38 11.25
N SER A 73 3.11 -4.40 12.14
CA SER A 73 3.64 -3.02 12.04
C SER A 73 5.11 -2.95 11.62
N GLY A 74 6.00 -3.65 12.35
CA GLY A 74 7.42 -3.64 12.04
C GLY A 74 7.78 -4.24 10.68
N HIS A 75 7.02 -5.23 10.19
CA HIS A 75 7.21 -5.79 8.84
C HIS A 75 6.67 -4.83 7.78
N PHE A 76 5.48 -4.26 8.02
CA PHE A 76 4.85 -3.30 7.13
C PHE A 76 5.75 -2.07 6.91
N GLU A 77 6.27 -1.46 7.97
CA GLU A 77 7.15 -0.30 7.88
C GLU A 77 8.48 -0.63 7.17
N ARG A 78 9.21 -1.63 7.67
CA ARG A 78 10.60 -1.87 7.26
C ARG A 78 10.75 -2.61 5.94
N GLN A 79 9.77 -3.44 5.57
CA GLN A 79 9.87 -4.31 4.39
C GLN A 79 8.88 -3.95 3.30
N VAL A 80 7.66 -3.53 3.66
CA VAL A 80 6.63 -3.17 2.67
C VAL A 80 6.78 -1.70 2.26
N MET A 81 6.61 -0.77 3.20
CA MET A 81 6.61 0.67 2.91
C MET A 81 7.98 1.18 2.49
N SER A 82 9.06 0.77 3.18
CA SER A 82 10.43 1.11 2.77
C SER A 82 10.73 0.71 1.31
N ARG A 83 10.25 -0.47 0.90
CA ARG A 83 10.42 -0.94 -0.47
C ARG A 83 9.57 -0.16 -1.47
N LEU A 84 8.28 0.05 -1.17
CA LEU A 84 7.38 0.80 -2.04
C LEU A 84 7.82 2.27 -2.22
N ALA A 85 8.37 2.90 -1.17
CA ALA A 85 8.91 4.25 -1.24
C ALA A 85 10.15 4.32 -2.14
N LYS A 86 11.06 3.35 -2.05
CA LYS A 86 12.21 3.21 -2.96
C LYS A 86 11.78 3.01 -4.41
N GLU A 87 10.68 2.29 -4.63
CA GLU A 87 10.10 2.06 -5.95
C GLU A 87 9.23 3.25 -6.45
N GLY A 88 9.09 4.32 -5.66
CA GLY A 88 8.26 5.48 -6.01
C GLY A 88 6.77 5.18 -6.11
N ARG A 89 6.29 4.15 -5.39
CA ARG A 89 4.91 3.63 -5.48
C ARG A 89 3.98 4.18 -4.41
N LEU A 90 4.39 4.10 -3.16
CA LEU A 90 3.67 4.60 -2.00
C LEU A 90 4.66 5.12 -0.97
N GLU A 91 4.33 6.22 -0.32
CA GLU A 91 5.09 6.86 0.73
C GLU A 91 4.28 6.83 2.02
N LEU A 92 4.92 6.55 3.15
CA LEU A 92 4.24 6.60 4.44
C LEU A 92 4.13 8.06 4.89
N GLU A 93 2.91 8.53 5.12
CA GLU A 93 2.60 9.90 5.51
C GLU A 93 2.36 10.02 7.02
N ASP A 94 1.60 9.08 7.59
CA ASP A 94 1.27 9.09 9.02
C ASP A 94 1.09 7.67 9.57
N CYS A 95 1.25 7.51 10.89
CA CYS A 95 0.93 6.29 11.60
C CYS A 95 0.42 6.58 13.01
N THR A 96 -0.68 5.93 13.39
CA THR A 96 -1.28 6.02 14.73
C THR A 96 -1.39 4.63 15.34
N GLN A 97 -0.85 4.45 16.53
CA GLN A 97 -1.03 3.23 17.31
C GLN A 97 -2.37 3.30 18.04
N PHE A 98 -3.08 2.17 18.09
CA PHE A 98 -4.35 2.06 18.80
C PHE A 98 -4.47 0.71 19.48
N ASP A 99 -5.36 0.63 20.47
CA ASP A 99 -5.73 -0.63 21.09
C ASP A 99 -6.91 -1.24 20.33
N ASN A 100 -6.77 -2.50 19.90
CA ASN A 100 -7.93 -3.28 19.48
C ASN A 100 -8.15 -4.46 20.42
N LYS A 101 -9.06 -4.33 21.38
CA LYS A 101 -9.46 -5.43 22.28
C LYS A 101 -8.26 -6.03 23.05
N GLY A 102 -7.36 -5.17 23.55
CA GLY A 102 -6.14 -5.56 24.27
C GLY A 102 -4.94 -5.89 23.36
N TRP A 103 -5.09 -5.82 22.04
CA TRP A 103 -3.98 -5.93 21.11
C TRP A 103 -3.30 -4.57 20.94
N HIS A 104 -2.31 -4.28 21.79
CA HIS A 104 -1.63 -2.99 21.83
C HIS A 104 -0.67 -2.72 20.65
N GLN A 105 -0.46 -3.70 19.76
CA GLN A 105 0.45 -3.59 18.62
C GLN A 105 -0.24 -3.13 17.31
N CYS A 106 -1.56 -2.89 17.35
CA CYS A 106 -2.30 -2.42 16.19
C CYS A 106 -1.86 -1.01 15.78
N ARG A 107 -1.59 -0.82 14.49
CA ARG A 107 -1.33 0.49 13.90
C ARG A 107 -2.23 0.75 12.71
N PHE A 108 -2.66 1.99 12.60
CA PHE A 108 -3.34 2.58 11.46
C PHE A 108 -2.34 3.44 10.70
N TYR A 109 -2.17 3.17 9.41
CA TYR A 109 -1.21 3.87 8.55
C TYR A 109 -1.93 4.66 7.47
N VAL A 110 -1.39 5.84 7.17
CA VAL A 110 -1.74 6.62 6.00
C VAL A 110 -0.56 6.52 5.02
N ALA A 111 -0.81 5.93 3.85
CA ALA A 111 0.17 5.83 2.78
C ALA A 111 -0.34 6.53 1.53
N ARG A 112 0.46 7.41 0.93
CA ARG A 112 0.08 8.20 -0.25
C ARG A 112 0.83 7.77 -1.49
N LYS A 113 0.14 7.72 -2.62
CA LYS A 113 0.77 7.59 -3.93
C LYS A 113 1.34 8.93 -4.38
N PRO A 114 2.61 9.02 -4.79
CA PRO A 114 3.18 10.28 -5.27
C PRO A 114 2.37 10.93 -6.39
N LEU A 115 2.29 12.27 -6.41
CA LEU A 115 1.58 13.04 -7.44
C LEU A 115 2.22 12.91 -8.82
N GLN A 116 3.52 12.65 -8.87
CA GLN A 116 4.28 12.43 -10.09
C GLN A 116 5.08 11.14 -9.94
N PRO A 117 5.24 10.34 -11.02
CA PRO A 117 6.18 9.25 -11.02
C PRO A 117 7.57 9.78 -10.66
N ARG A 118 8.24 9.16 -9.69
CA ARG A 118 9.64 9.50 -9.42
C ARG A 118 10.43 9.22 -10.71
N PRO A 119 11.25 10.16 -11.20
CA PRO A 119 12.11 9.85 -12.34
C PRO A 119 12.92 8.60 -12.00
N ALA A 120 13.07 7.70 -12.96
CA ALA A 120 13.87 6.50 -12.78
C ALA A 120 15.25 6.91 -12.24
N PRO A 121 15.82 6.15 -11.28
CA PRO A 121 17.16 6.45 -10.81
C PRO A 121 18.09 6.51 -12.03
N VAL A 122 18.73 7.65 -12.22
CA VAL A 122 19.67 7.86 -13.32
C VAL A 122 20.78 6.83 -13.12
N SER A 123 20.79 5.78 -13.92
CA SER A 123 21.90 4.85 -13.95
C SER A 123 23.06 5.61 -14.55
N TYR A 124 24.02 6.04 -13.72
CA TYR A 124 25.32 6.45 -14.20
C TYR A 124 25.95 5.23 -14.84
N LEU A 125 25.79 5.10 -16.16
CA LEU A 125 26.61 4.20 -16.95
C LEU A 125 28.04 4.69 -16.75
N ASN A 126 28.84 3.91 -16.02
CA ASN A 126 30.28 4.05 -15.94
C ASN A 126 30.84 3.97 -17.36
N LEU A 127 30.96 5.12 -18.02
CA LEU A 127 31.87 5.28 -19.14
C LEU A 127 33.27 5.36 -18.52
N SER A 128 33.88 4.20 -18.25
CA SER A 128 35.33 4.17 -18.05
C SER A 128 35.97 4.67 -19.35
N PRO A 129 36.79 5.73 -19.32
CA PRO A 129 37.55 6.09 -20.49
C PRO A 129 38.51 4.94 -20.78
N PHE A 130 38.43 4.39 -21.98
CA PHE A 130 39.48 3.55 -22.53
C PHE A 130 40.75 4.40 -22.59
N GLU A 131 41.69 4.14 -21.68
CA GLU A 131 43.06 4.63 -21.82
C GLU A 131 43.77 3.75 -22.88
N ASN A 132 44.34 4.42 -23.88
CA ASN A 132 45.22 3.83 -24.90
C ASN A 132 46.62 3.58 -24.35
#